data_AF-A0A139W8N2-F1
#
_entry.id   AF-A0A139W8N2-F1
#
_cell.length_a   1.000
_cell.length_b   1.000
_cell.length_c   1.000
_cell.angle_alpha   90.00
_cell.angle_beta   90.00
_cell.angle_gamma   90.00
#
_symmetry.space_group_name_H-M   'P 1'
#
loop_
_entity.id
_entity.type
_entity.pdbx_description
1 polymer ?
#
loop_
_entity_poly.entity_id
_entity_poly.type
_entity_poly.pdbx_seq_one_letter_code
_entity_poly.pdbx_strand_id
1 'polypeptide(L)'
;MMEIHLPIKNSSKTVNNLKENLKKEAQERKRNILHLIFKYLVDNNLLSVAEVLQNETQTGIHYQVCDNIDLEIVLQEYQSYYYTKFQKQPKILRKTAENEQ
;
A
#
# COMPACT_ATOMS: atom_id res chain seq x y z
N MET A 1 -48.99 -15.02 -16.26
CA MET A 1 -48.04 -16.15 -16.10
C MET A 1 -46.73 -15.72 -16.74
N MET A 2 -45.63 -15.39 -16.07
CA MET A 2 -45.17 -15.55 -14.68
C MET A 2 -44.53 -14.23 -14.23
N GLU A 3 -44.89 -13.72 -13.06
CA GLU A 3 -44.12 -12.67 -12.39
C GLU A 3 -42.85 -13.31 -11.82
N ILE A 4 -41.69 -12.92 -12.33
CA ILE A 4 -40.40 -13.38 -11.81
C ILE A 4 -40.12 -12.56 -10.56
N HIS A 5 -40.54 -13.08 -9.41
CA HIS A 5 -40.28 -12.50 -8.11
C HIS A 5 -38.77 -12.61 -7.82
N LEU A 6 -38.01 -11.54 -8.03
CA LEU A 6 -36.63 -11.47 -7.53
C LEU A 6 -36.67 -11.39 -5.99
N PRO A 7 -35.98 -12.29 -5.27
CA PRO A 7 -35.95 -12.22 -3.83
C PRO A 7 -35.21 -10.97 -3.38
N ILE A 8 -35.88 -10.13 -2.58
CA ILE A 8 -35.29 -8.98 -1.88
C ILE A 8 -34.29 -9.53 -0.85
N LYS A 9 -33.06 -9.83 -1.29
CA LYS A 9 -31.96 -10.21 -0.40
C LYS A 9 -31.46 -8.96 0.33
N ASN A 10 -31.93 -8.78 1.56
CA ASN A 10 -31.36 -7.95 2.65
C ASN A 10 -30.10 -7.12 2.30
N SER A 11 -30.33 -5.98 1.64
CA SER A 11 -29.29 -5.05 1.17
C SER A 11 -28.31 -4.62 2.28
N SER A 12 -28.79 -4.42 3.52
CA SER A 12 -27.97 -3.91 4.62
C SER A 12 -26.87 -4.86 5.09
N LYS A 13 -27.09 -6.19 5.03
CA LYS A 13 -26.06 -7.17 5.42
C LYS A 13 -24.94 -7.24 4.38
N THR A 14 -25.30 -7.18 3.11
CA THR A 14 -24.34 -7.15 1.99
C THR A 14 -23.51 -5.88 2.03
N VAL A 15 -24.12 -4.71 2.25
CA VAL A 15 -23.42 -3.41 2.35
C VAL A 15 -22.49 -3.35 3.56
N ASN A 16 -22.90 -3.90 4.71
CA ASN A 16 -22.02 -3.95 5.89
C ASN A 16 -20.82 -4.88 5.68
N ASN A 17 -21.02 -6.04 5.06
CA ASN A 17 -19.92 -6.95 4.72
C ASN A 17 -18.94 -6.33 3.72
N LEU A 18 -19.44 -5.57 2.73
CA LEU A 18 -18.61 -4.83 1.78
C LEU A 18 -17.74 -3.78 2.51
N LYS A 19 -18.34 -2.99 3.40
CA LYS A 19 -17.61 -1.97 4.19
C LYS A 19 -16.54 -2.58 5.08
N GLU A 20 -16.84 -3.69 5.75
CA GLU A 20 -15.88 -4.38 6.61
C GLU A 20 -14.71 -5.01 5.81
N ASN A 21 -14.99 -5.57 4.62
CA ASN A 21 -13.93 -6.06 3.74
C ASN A 21 -13.01 -4.92 3.26
N LEU A 22 -13.56 -3.79 2.83
CA LEU A 22 -12.77 -2.63 2.40
C LEU A 22 -11.87 -2.08 3.53
N LYS A 23 -12.37 -2.07 4.77
CA LYS A 23 -11.56 -1.68 5.94
C LYS A 23 -10.40 -2.63 6.18
N LYS A 24 -10.66 -3.95 6.12
CA LYS A 24 -9.60 -4.97 6.27
C LYS A 24 -8.54 -4.83 5.19
N GLU A 25 -8.96 -4.65 3.95
CA GLU A 25 -8.06 -4.47 2.82
C GLU A 25 -7.20 -3.20 2.96
N ALA A 26 -7.78 -2.11 3.44
CA ALA A 26 -7.06 -0.87 3.72
C ALA A 26 -6.05 -1.02 4.88
N GLN A 27 -6.42 -1.74 5.94
CA GLN A 27 -5.53 -2.04 7.06
C GLN A 27 -4.35 -2.92 6.64
N GLU A 28 -4.62 -3.96 5.85
CA GLU A 28 -3.59 -4.83 5.30
C GLU A 28 -2.64 -4.06 4.38
N ARG A 29 -3.18 -3.22 3.50
CA ARG A 29 -2.37 -2.34 2.65
C ARG A 29 -1.48 -1.41 3.47
N LYS A 30 -2.03 -0.79 4.52
CA LYS A 30 -1.25 0.06 5.43
C LYS A 30 -0.13 -0.74 6.09
N ARG A 31 -0.41 -1.93 6.60
CA ARG A 31 0.58 -2.82 7.21
C ARG A 31 1.69 -3.17 6.21
N ASN A 32 1.34 -3.54 4.98
CA ASN A 32 2.31 -3.92 3.95
C ASN A 32 3.24 -2.75 3.60
N ILE A 33 2.69 -1.54 3.43
CA ILE A 33 3.48 -0.33 3.16
C ILE A 33 4.46 -0.04 4.30
N LEU A 34 4.01 -0.14 5.56
CA LEU A 34 4.88 0.10 6.72
C LEU A 34 6.04 -0.89 6.79
N HIS A 35 5.80 -2.17 6.52
CA HIS A 35 6.86 -3.17 6.50
C HIS A 35 7.85 -2.95 5.36
N LEU A 36 7.38 -2.53 4.18
CA LEU A 36 8.24 -2.17 3.04
C LEU A 36 9.14 -0.97 3.37
N ILE A 37 8.59 0.07 4.01
CA ILE A 37 9.36 1.25 4.44
C ILE A 37 10.37 0.85 5.53
N PHE A 38 9.94 0.09 6.53
CA PHE A 38 10.82 -0.37 7.61
C PHE A 38 12.02 -1.15 7.06
N LYS A 39 11.78 -2.11 6.16
CA LYS A 39 12.86 -2.87 5.51
C LYS A 39 13.80 -1.94 4.73
N TYR A 40 13.26 -1.00 3.94
CA TYR A 40 14.06 -0.03 3.20
C TYR A 40 14.95 0.81 4.13
N LEU A 41 14.42 1.27 5.27
CA LEU A 41 15.20 2.03 6.26
C LEU A 41 16.36 1.19 6.83
N VAL A 42 16.08 -0.07 7.20
CA VAL A 42 17.10 -0.98 7.74
C VAL A 42 18.18 -1.27 6.71
N ASP A 43 17.81 -1.61 5.47
CA ASP A 43 18.74 -1.94 4.39
C ASP A 43 19.64 -0.73 4.01
N ASN A 44 19.16 0.50 4.23
CA ASN A 44 19.91 1.74 4.02
C ASN A 44 20.64 2.28 5.26
N ASN A 45 20.73 1.50 6.35
CA ASN A 45 21.37 1.87 7.62
C ASN A 45 20.72 3.08 8.33
N LEU A 46 19.44 3.38 8.04
CA LEU A 46 18.64 4.42 8.70
C LEU A 46 18.01 3.88 9.99
N LEU A 47 18.84 3.27 10.84
CA LEU A 47 18.40 2.43 11.97
C LEU A 47 17.63 3.21 13.03
N SER A 48 18.02 4.45 13.32
CA SER A 48 17.31 5.31 14.28
C SER A 48 15.89 5.62 13.84
N VAL A 49 15.68 5.86 12.55
CA VAL A 49 14.35 6.11 11.97
C VAL A 49 13.54 4.82 11.94
N ALA A 50 14.18 3.70 11.60
CA ALA A 50 13.55 2.38 11.61
C ALA A 50 13.06 2.00 13.02
N GLU A 51 13.84 2.30 14.07
CA GLU A 51 13.48 2.05 15.47
C GLU A 51 12.26 2.86 15.90
N VAL A 52 12.23 4.16 15.60
CA VAL A 52 11.06 5.02 15.89
C VAL A 52 9.83 4.48 15.17
N LEU A 53 9.95 4.14 13.88
CA LEU A 53 8.86 3.58 13.09
C LEU A 53 8.36 2.25 13.69
N GLN A 54 9.26 1.35 14.07
CA GLN A 54 8.92 0.08 14.71
C GLN A 54 8.19 0.30 16.03
N ASN A 55 8.63 1.25 16.86
CA ASN A 55 7.99 1.56 18.13
C ASN A 55 6.59 2.16 17.96
N GLU A 56 6.41 3.08 17.00
CA GLU A 56 5.11 3.73 16.76
C GLU A 56 4.08 2.81 16.10
N THR A 57 4.55 1.86 15.28
CA THR A 57 3.66 1.07 14.42
C THR A 57 3.64 -0.42 14.73
N GLN A 58 4.47 -0.88 15.68
CA GLN A 58 4.68 -2.29 16.00
C GLN A 58 5.11 -3.14 14.78
N THR A 59 5.69 -2.47 13.77
CA THR A 59 6.18 -3.09 12.53
C THR A 59 7.41 -3.94 12.81
N GLY A 60 7.50 -5.14 12.23
CA GLY A 60 8.64 -6.04 12.41
C GLY A 60 8.60 -6.94 13.66
N ILE A 61 7.58 -6.83 14.52
CA ILE A 61 7.46 -7.68 15.72
C ILE A 61 6.96 -9.10 15.38
N HIS A 62 6.06 -9.22 14.41
CA HIS A 62 5.44 -10.50 14.03
C HIS A 62 5.49 -10.79 12.53
N TYR A 63 5.79 -9.78 11.71
CA TYR A 63 5.73 -9.88 10.26
C TYR A 63 6.97 -9.22 9.68
N GLN A 64 7.48 -9.80 8.60
CA GLN A 64 8.58 -9.27 7.81
C GLN A 64 8.18 -9.34 6.33
N VAL A 65 8.75 -8.44 5.53
CA VAL A 65 8.63 -8.49 4.07
C VAL A 65 9.34 -9.75 3.55
N CYS A 66 8.72 -10.46 2.60
CA CYS A 66 9.33 -11.64 1.97
C CYS A 66 10.55 -11.25 1.12
N ASP A 67 11.49 -12.18 0.95
CA ASP A 67 12.74 -11.94 0.22
C ASP A 67 12.55 -11.61 -1.27
N ASN A 68 11.40 -11.94 -1.84
CA ASN A 68 11.07 -11.69 -3.25
C ASN A 68 10.45 -10.32 -3.52
N ILE A 69 10.35 -9.45 -2.50
CA ILE A 69 9.78 -8.12 -2.65
C ILE A 69 10.49 -7.12 -1.75
N ASP A 70 10.81 -5.95 -2.30
CA ASP A 70 11.26 -4.79 -1.56
C ASP A 70 10.71 -3.51 -2.20
N LEU A 71 10.95 -2.37 -1.55
CA LEU A 71 10.41 -1.09 -2.00
C LEU A 71 11.03 -0.64 -3.34
N GLU A 72 12.26 -1.02 -3.63
CA GLU A 72 12.97 -0.66 -4.86
C GLU A 72 12.42 -1.44 -6.06
N ILE A 73 12.22 -2.75 -5.90
CA ILE A 73 11.56 -3.62 -6.89
C ILE A 73 10.15 -3.10 -7.18
N VAL A 74 9.37 -2.77 -6.15
CA VAL A 74 8.01 -2.22 -6.33
C VAL A 74 8.03 -0.91 -7.12
N LEU A 75 9.01 -0.03 -6.86
CA LEU A 75 9.16 1.22 -7.60
C LEU A 75 9.53 0.97 -9.06
N GLN A 76 10.48 0.07 -9.31
CA GLN A 76 10.93 -0.28 -10.66
C GLN A 76 9.82 -0.93 -11.50
N GLU A 77 9.05 -1.83 -10.90
CA GLU A 77 7.89 -2.45 -11.55
C GLU A 77 6.82 -1.41 -11.89
N TYR A 78 6.55 -0.48 -10.98
CA TYR A 78 5.64 0.64 -11.25
C TYR A 78 6.14 1.52 -12.40
N GLN A 79 7.43 1.86 -12.43
CA GLN A 79 8.05 2.63 -13.52
C GLN A 79 7.93 1.90 -14.86
N SER A 80 8.20 0.60 -14.87
CA SER A 80 8.12 -0.25 -16.07
C SER A 80 6.69 -0.33 -16.60
N TYR A 81 5.71 -0.54 -15.71
CA TYR A 81 4.29 -0.52 -16.05
C TYR A 81 3.86 0.85 -16.61
N TYR A 82 4.23 1.94 -15.93
CA TYR A 82 3.86 3.30 -16.33
C TYR A 82 4.47 3.64 -17.71
N TYR A 83 5.73 3.28 -17.94
CA TYR A 83 6.38 3.46 -19.23
C TYR A 83 5.68 2.65 -20.33
N THR A 84 5.35 1.39 -20.08
CA THR A 84 4.63 0.54 -21.03
C THR A 84 3.26 1.13 -21.40
N LYS A 85 2.54 1.66 -20.41
CA LYS A 85 1.18 2.18 -20.58
C LYS A 85 1.13 3.57 -21.23
N PHE A 86 2.08 4.44 -20.91
CA PHE A 86 2.04 5.86 -21.27
C PHE A 86 3.20 6.32 -22.15
N GLN A 87 4.14 5.42 -22.51
CA GLN A 87 5.38 5.70 -23.24
C GLN A 87 6.21 6.83 -22.65
N LYS A 88 6.13 6.99 -21.32
CA LYS A 88 6.79 8.07 -20.57
C LYS A 88 7.20 7.56 -19.21
N GLN A 89 8.34 8.02 -18.69
CA GLN A 89 8.75 7.75 -17.32
C GLN A 89 7.85 8.49 -16.31
N PRO A 90 7.38 7.84 -15.22
CA PRO A 90 6.61 8.53 -14.21
C PRO A 90 7.49 9.56 -13.49
N LYS A 91 6.94 10.73 -13.21
CA LYS A 91 7.60 11.74 -12.37
C LYS A 91 7.36 11.38 -10.91
N ILE A 92 8.31 10.67 -10.30
CA ILE A 92 8.24 10.27 -8.88
C ILE A 92 8.51 11.46 -7.97
N LEU A 93 9.50 12.28 -8.34
CA LEU A 93 9.89 13.46 -7.58
C LEU A 93 9.65 14.71 -8.42
N ARG A 94 9.23 15.78 -7.74
CA ARG A 94 9.18 17.14 -8.29
C ARG A 94 10.04 18.01 -7.39
N LYS A 95 10.95 18.79 -7.98
CA LYS A 95 11.71 19.82 -7.25
C LYS A 95 10.70 20.78 -6.60
N THR A 96 10.72 20.88 -5.28
CA THR A 96 10.07 21.99 -4.58
C THR A 96 10.84 23.25 -4.93
N ALA A 97 10.17 24.35 -5.24
CA ALA A 97 10.82 25.59 -5.63
C ALA A 97 11.95 25.90 -4.64
N GLU A 98 13.18 26.02 -5.14
CA GLU A 98 14.26 26.63 -4.39
C GLU A 98 13.79 28.05 -4.10
N ASN A 99 13.48 28.34 -2.84
CA ASN A 99 13.66 29.70 -2.37
C ASN A 99 15.17 29.91 -2.40
N GLU A 100 15.67 30.46 -3.51
CA GLU A 100 16.99 31.09 -3.59
C GLU A 100 17.05 32.10 -2.44
N GLN A 101 17.88 31.80 -1.43
CA GLN A 101 18.36 32.75 -0.43
C GLN A 101 19.88 32.79 -0.53
#